data_AF-A0A132PP56-F1
#
_entry.id   AF-A0A132PP56-F1
#
_cell.length_a   1.000
_cell.length_b   1.000
_cell.length_c   1.000
_cell.angle_alpha   90.00
_cell.angle_beta   90.00
_cell.angle_gamma   90.00
#
_symmetry.space_group_name_H-M   'P 1'
#
loop_
_entity.id
_entity.type
_entity.pdbx_description
1 polymer ?
#
loop_
_entity_poly.entity_id
_entity_poly.type
_entity_poly.pdbx_seq_one_letter_code
_entity_poly.pdbx_strand_id
1 'polypeptide(L)'
;MSERSVSGWNIAGFVLFVLLLPVAYIEFMIAALAFGMSTDACHDEACDASYHEEAAILTVVIGIVVVLLTTGGAMVYGAMRDKNVFGTPFFGLFGLFVVFLIGRAVLH
;
A
#
# COMPACT_ATOMS: atom_id res chain seq x y z
N MET A 1 14.52 -6.00 28.16
CA MET A 1 14.01 -7.10 27.30
C MET A 1 15.17 -8.03 27.00
N SER A 2 14.99 -9.34 27.07
CA SER A 2 16.04 -10.28 26.65
C SER A 2 16.16 -10.32 25.13
N GLU A 3 17.33 -10.66 24.59
CA GLU A 3 17.56 -10.77 23.14
C GLU A 3 16.55 -11.72 22.45
N ARG A 4 16.14 -12.80 23.13
CA ARG A 4 15.09 -13.71 22.65
C ARG A 4 13.73 -13.03 22.48
N SER A 5 13.39 -12.10 23.38
CA SER A 5 12.12 -11.35 23.30
C SER A 5 12.13 -10.39 22.10
N VAL A 6 13.24 -9.70 21.84
CA VAL A 6 13.38 -8.81 20.68
C VAL A 6 13.32 -9.60 19.37
N SER A 7 13.99 -10.75 19.32
CA SER A 7 13.95 -11.66 18.17
C SER A 7 12.53 -12.14 17.85
N GLY A 8 11.77 -12.55 18.87
CA GLY A 8 10.37 -12.98 18.71
C GLY A 8 9.45 -11.86 18.17
N TRP A 9 9.59 -10.64 18.68
CA TRP A 9 8.84 -9.48 18.18
C TRP A 9 9.20 -9.09 16.75
N ASN A 10 10.48 -9.23 16.37
CA ASN A 10 10.91 -8.97 15.00
C ASN A 10 10.33 -10.00 14.02
N ILE A 11 10.28 -11.29 14.39
CA ILE A 11 9.62 -12.33 13.58
C ILE A 11 8.14 -11.98 13.37
N ALA A 12 7.42 -11.64 14.45
CA ALA A 12 6.03 -11.21 14.36
C ALA A 12 5.87 -9.98 13.46
N GLY A 13 6.78 -9.00 13.54
CA GLY A 13 6.82 -7.86 12.65
C GLY A 13 6.96 -8.25 11.18
N PHE A 14 7.90 -9.14 10.83
CA PHE A 14 8.06 -9.62 9.44
C PHE A 14 6.85 -10.42 8.95
N VAL A 15 6.20 -11.21 9.81
CA VAL A 15 4.93 -11.87 9.47
C VAL A 15 3.86 -10.83 9.15
N LEU A 16 3.70 -9.78 9.97
CA LEU A 16 2.76 -8.70 9.68
C LEU A 16 3.09 -7.96 8.38
N PHE A 17 4.37 -7.76 8.08
CA PHE A 17 4.80 -7.18 6.80
C PHE A 17 4.41 -8.04 5.60
N VAL A 18 4.61 -9.37 5.68
CA VAL A 18 4.17 -10.29 4.62
C VAL A 18 2.65 -10.25 4.44
N LEU A 19 1.89 -10.10 5.53
CA LEU A 19 0.44 -9.93 5.47
C LEU A 19 0.01 -8.61 4.81
N LEU A 20 0.89 -7.63 4.61
CA LEU A 20 0.58 -6.44 3.80
C LEU A 20 0.47 -6.76 2.31
N LEU A 21 1.10 -7.84 1.81
CA LEU A 21 1.01 -8.21 0.40
C LEU A 21 -0.42 -8.54 -0.06
N PRO A 22 -1.19 -9.40 0.63
CA PRO A 22 -2.59 -9.62 0.27
C PRO A 22 -3.44 -8.37 0.48
N VAL A 23 -3.13 -7.51 1.47
CA VAL A 23 -3.85 -6.23 1.67
C VAL A 23 -3.63 -5.28 0.49
N ALA A 24 -2.38 -5.11 0.07
CA ALA A 24 -2.02 -4.31 -1.09
C ALA A 24 -2.64 -4.86 -2.39
N TYR A 25 -2.71 -6.18 -2.54
CA TYR A 25 -3.41 -6.79 -3.67
C TYR A 25 -4.90 -6.49 -3.66
N ILE A 26 -5.56 -6.62 -2.49
CA ILE A 26 -6.98 -6.26 -2.35
C ILE A 26 -7.21 -4.78 -2.67
N GLU A 27 -6.34 -3.88 -2.18
CA GLU A 27 -6.40 -2.46 -2.48
C GLU A 27 -6.29 -2.19 -3.98
N PHE A 28 -5.32 -2.81 -4.66
CA PHE A 28 -5.19 -2.71 -6.11
C PHE A 28 -6.45 -3.20 -6.83
N MET A 29 -7.00 -4.34 -6.44
CA MET A 29 -8.23 -4.88 -7.05
C MET A 29 -9.42 -3.95 -6.82
N ILE A 30 -9.58 -3.39 -5.61
CA ILE A 30 -10.63 -2.42 -5.30
C ILE A 30 -10.45 -1.16 -6.14
N ALA A 31 -9.24 -0.63 -6.25
CA ALA A 31 -8.94 0.54 -7.07
C ALA A 31 -9.24 0.27 -8.55
N ALA A 32 -8.77 -0.85 -9.10
CA ALA A 32 -9.03 -1.22 -10.49
C ALA A 32 -10.53 -1.41 -10.79
N LEU A 33 -11.28 -2.05 -9.88
CA LEU A 33 -12.73 -2.22 -10.04
C LEU A 33 -13.50 -0.90 -9.87
N ALA A 34 -13.16 -0.10 -8.85
CA ALA A 34 -13.86 1.15 -8.55
C ALA A 34 -13.58 2.24 -9.59
N PHE A 35 -12.35 2.30 -10.10
CA PHE A 35 -11.95 3.28 -11.12
C PHE A 35 -12.39 2.81 -12.51
N GLY A 36 -12.25 1.52 -12.85
CA GLY A 36 -12.74 0.98 -14.12
C GLY A 36 -14.26 1.05 -14.31
N MET A 37 -15.06 0.84 -13.26
CA MET A 37 -16.51 1.05 -13.37
C MET A 37 -16.91 2.53 -13.47
N SER A 38 -16.00 3.48 -13.20
CA SER A 38 -16.30 4.91 -13.34
C SER A 38 -16.32 5.36 -14.81
N THR A 39 -15.70 4.60 -15.72
CA THR A 39 -15.65 4.91 -17.17
C THR A 39 -16.72 4.19 -18.00
N ASP A 40 -17.27 3.07 -17.51
CA ASP A 40 -18.37 2.34 -18.17
C ASP A 40 -19.71 3.12 -18.25
N ALA A 41 -19.86 4.20 -17.47
CA ALA A 41 -21.09 4.99 -17.41
C ALA A 41 -21.14 6.17 -18.41
N CYS A 42 -20.10 6.41 -19.21
CA CYS A 42 -20.03 7.56 -20.12
C CYS A 42 -20.52 7.21 -21.53
N HIS A 43 -21.71 7.68 -21.90
CA HIS A 43 -22.20 7.66 -23.29
C HIS A 43 -21.90 9.02 -23.95
N ASP A 44 -21.07 8.95 -24.99
CA ASP A 44 -20.86 9.89 -26.10
C ASP A 44 -20.19 11.26 -25.92
N GLU A 45 -20.08 11.87 -24.74
CA GLU A 45 -19.37 13.18 -24.63
C GLU A 45 -18.60 13.35 -23.31
N ALA A 46 -17.45 12.67 -23.14
CA ALA A 46 -16.25 13.12 -22.40
C ALA A 46 -15.24 11.98 -22.15
N CYS A 47 -14.24 11.86 -23.01
CA CYS A 47 -13.04 11.03 -22.78
C CYS A 47 -12.11 11.56 -21.66
N ASP A 48 -12.53 12.56 -20.89
CA ASP A 48 -11.72 13.11 -19.77
C ASP A 48 -11.66 12.13 -18.58
N ALA A 49 -12.73 11.37 -18.35
CA ALA A 49 -12.78 10.36 -17.29
C ALA A 49 -11.75 9.23 -17.47
N SER A 50 -11.43 8.87 -18.71
CA SER A 50 -10.45 7.81 -19.02
C SER A 50 -9.01 8.25 -18.74
N TYR A 51 -8.66 9.53 -18.96
CA TYR A 51 -7.33 10.04 -18.60
C TYR A 51 -7.09 10.07 -17.09
N HIS A 52 -8.12 10.38 -16.31
CA HIS A 52 -8.03 10.40 -14.85
C HIS A 52 -8.07 9.00 -14.23
N GLU A 53 -8.77 8.04 -14.85
CA GLU A 53 -8.78 6.64 -14.43
C GLU A 53 -7.39 6.01 -14.51
N GLU A 54 -6.75 6.08 -15.67
CA GLU A 54 -5.42 5.50 -15.88
C GLU A 54 -4.39 6.13 -14.93
N ALA A 55 -4.46 7.46 -14.75
CA ALA A 55 -3.61 8.19 -13.81
C ALA A 55 -3.87 7.76 -12.35
N ALA A 56 -5.13 7.55 -11.96
CA ALA A 56 -5.49 7.11 -10.61
C ALA A 56 -5.00 5.68 -10.33
N ILE A 57 -5.19 4.74 -11.26
CA ILE A 57 -4.69 3.36 -11.14
C ILE A 57 -3.17 3.36 -11.06
N LEU A 58 -2.49 4.09 -11.94
CA LEU A 58 -1.03 4.19 -11.93
C LEU A 58 -0.51 4.78 -10.60
N THR A 59 -1.19 5.80 -10.06
CA THR A 59 -0.86 6.40 -8.77
C THR A 59 -0.96 5.38 -7.63
N VAL A 60 -2.02 4.57 -7.60
CA VAL A 60 -2.19 3.52 -6.59
C VAL A 60 -1.11 2.45 -6.71
N VAL A 61 -0.83 1.97 -7.93
CA VAL A 61 0.21 0.94 -8.15
C VAL A 61 1.58 1.43 -7.69
N ILE A 62 1.98 2.65 -8.09
CA ILE A 62 3.26 3.24 -7.69
C ILE A 62 3.28 3.45 -6.17
N GLY A 63 2.20 3.98 -5.60
CA GLY A 63 2.08 4.22 -4.16
C GLY A 63 2.23 2.94 -3.34
N ILE A 64 1.56 1.85 -3.73
CA ILE A 64 1.68 0.54 -3.10
C ILE A 64 3.14 0.07 -3.10
N VAL A 65 3.81 0.13 -4.26
CA VAL A 65 5.21 -0.29 -4.39
C VAL A 65 6.12 0.54 -3.48
N VAL A 66 5.94 1.87 -3.48
CA VAL A 66 6.70 2.78 -2.61
C VAL A 66 6.49 2.44 -1.13
N VAL A 67 5.25 2.22 -0.69
CA VAL A 67 4.93 1.89 0.69
C VAL A 67 5.55 0.55 1.10
N LEU A 68 5.43 -0.49 0.27
CA LEU A 68 5.98 -1.81 0.58
C LEU A 68 7.51 -1.78 0.64
N LEU A 69 8.17 -1.13 -0.32
CA LEU A 69 9.63 -1.02 -0.34
C LEU A 69 10.18 -0.19 0.82
N THR A 70 9.56 0.94 1.12
CA THR A 70 10.00 1.80 2.23
C THR A 70 9.76 1.13 3.58
N THR A 71 8.63 0.45 3.76
CA THR A 71 8.33 -0.32 4.98
C THR A 71 9.31 -1.48 5.16
N GLY A 72 9.51 -2.29 4.12
CA GLY A 72 10.44 -3.41 4.15
C GLY A 72 11.89 -2.96 4.39
N GLY A 73 12.32 -1.90 3.71
CA GLY A 73 13.64 -1.29 3.91
C GLY A 73 13.86 -0.78 5.33
N ALA A 74 12.87 -0.09 5.91
CA ALA A 74 12.91 0.38 7.29
C ALA A 74 12.99 -0.78 8.30
N MET A 75 12.29 -1.89 8.04
CA MET A 75 12.34 -3.09 8.88
C MET A 75 13.69 -3.79 8.81
N VAL A 76 14.24 -4.00 7.60
CA VAL A 76 15.57 -4.61 7.44
C VAL A 76 16.63 -3.74 8.13
N TYR A 77 16.61 -2.44 7.88
CA TYR A 77 17.55 -1.50 8.51
C TYR A 77 17.41 -1.45 10.04
N GLY A 78 16.19 -1.46 10.56
CA GLY A 78 15.92 -1.50 11.99
C GLY A 78 16.41 -2.79 12.64
N ALA A 79 16.12 -3.93 12.00
CA ALA A 79 16.55 -5.24 12.47
C ALA A 79 18.08 -5.40 12.48
N MET A 80 18.79 -4.85 11.47
CA MET A 80 20.26 -4.83 11.43
C MET A 80 20.91 -4.01 12.56
N ARG A 81 20.13 -3.17 13.26
CA ARG A 81 20.59 -2.37 14.41
C ARG A 81 20.04 -2.86 15.74
N ASP A 82 19.61 -4.12 15.79
CA ASP A 82 19.03 -4.76 16.98
C ASP A 82 17.83 -3.99 17.56
N LYS A 83 17.12 -3.24 16.72
CA LYS A 83 15.89 -2.54 17.12
C LYS A 83 14.67 -3.44 16.96
N ASN A 84 13.66 -3.19 17.79
CA ASN A 84 12.35 -3.79 17.60
C ASN A 84 11.63 -3.12 16.41
N VAL A 85 11.24 -3.91 15.41
CA VAL A 85 10.56 -3.43 14.20
C VAL A 85 9.08 -3.82 14.12
N PHE A 86 8.52 -4.38 15.19
CA PHE A 86 7.13 -4.81 15.25
C PHE A 86 6.11 -3.72 14.90
N GLY A 87 6.40 -2.45 15.21
CA GLY A 87 5.50 -1.33 14.92
C GLY A 87 5.48 -0.91 13.44
N THR A 88 6.55 -1.20 12.69
CA THR A 88 6.75 -0.69 11.32
C THR A 88 5.65 -1.11 10.33
N PRO A 89 5.16 -2.38 10.32
CA PRO A 89 4.08 -2.81 9.44
C PRO A 89 2.78 -2.01 9.59
N PHE A 90 2.48 -1.45 10.77
CA PHE A 90 1.27 -0.63 10.96
C PHE A 90 1.38 0.72 10.25
N PHE A 91 2.58 1.30 10.17
CA PHE A 91 2.84 2.47 9.34
C PHE A 91 2.73 2.14 7.86
N GLY A 92 3.17 0.95 7.45
CA GLY A 92 2.97 0.45 6.09
C GLY A 92 1.48 0.31 5.74
N LEU A 93 0.69 -0.28 6.64
CA LEU A 93 -0.77 -0.40 6.48
C LEU A 93 -1.45 0.97 6.37
N PHE A 94 -1.06 1.93 7.21
CA PHE A 94 -1.56 3.30 7.11
C PHE A 94 -1.14 3.97 5.79
N GLY A 95 0.09 3.74 5.34
CA GLY A 95 0.58 4.22 4.04
C GLY A 95 -0.26 3.70 2.86
N LEU A 96 -0.62 2.41 2.87
CA LEU A 96 -1.52 1.81 1.88
C LEU A 96 -2.88 2.52 1.88
N PHE A 97 -3.48 2.75 3.06
CA PHE A 97 -4.73 3.52 3.14
C PHE A 97 -4.61 4.95 2.56
N VAL A 98 -3.49 5.64 2.80
CA VAL A 98 -3.23 6.97 2.23
C VAL A 98 -3.10 6.90 0.70
N VAL A 99 -2.43 5.88 0.16
CA VAL A 99 -2.29 5.68 -1.29
C VAL A 99 -3.66 5.56 -1.96
N PHE A 100 -4.57 4.77 -1.38
CA PHE A 100 -5.95 4.68 -1.86
C PHE A 100 -6.66 6.04 -1.89
N LEU A 101 -6.53 6.85 -0.83
CA LEU A 101 -7.14 8.18 -0.79
C LEU A 101 -6.55 9.13 -1.85
N ILE A 102 -5.24 9.04 -2.11
CA ILE A 102 -4.59 9.83 -3.15
C ILE A 102 -5.10 9.39 -4.53
N GLY A 103 -5.18 8.08 -4.82
CA GLY A 103 -5.76 7.58 -6.06
C GLY A 103 -7.19 8.08 -6.28
N ARG A 104 -8.00 8.04 -5.22
CA ARG A 104 -9.36 8.62 -5.21
C ARG A 104 -9.41 10.12 -5.49
N ALA A 105 -8.42 10.87 -5.04
CA ALA A 105 -8.32 12.30 -5.30
C ALA A 105 -7.79 12.61 -6.71
N VAL A 106 -7.05 11.70 -7.35
CA VAL A 106 -6.61 11.85 -8.75
C VAL A 106 -7.76 11.58 -9.72
N LEU A 107 -8.69 10.69 -9.33
CA LEU A 107 -9.87 10.36 -10.13
C LEU A 107 -10.89 11.50 -10.25
N HIS A 108 -10.94 12.43 -9.27
CA HIS A 108 -11.94 13.51 -9.18
C HIS A 108 -11.32 14.89 -9.35
#